data_AF-A0A7K0CUS4-F1
#
_entry.id   AF-A0A7K0CUS4-F1
#
_cell.length_a   1.000
_cell.length_b   1.000
_cell.length_c   1.000
_cell.angle_alpha   90.00
_cell.angle_beta   90.00
_cell.angle_gamma   90.00
#
_symmetry.space_group_name_H-M   'P 1'
#
loop_
_entity.id
_entity.type
_entity.pdbx_description
1 polymer ?
#
loop_
_entity_poly.entity_id
_entity_poly.type
_entity_poly.pdbx_seq_one_letter_code
_entity_poly.pdbx_strand_id
1 'polypeptide(L)'
;MLILGGTREARVLAEKLSGAGGFEVVSSLAGRVREPVLPVGPVRIGGFGGVDGLRNWLGDNAIDVVIDATHPFAGVISAHAAAAAAALDLPVLHVRRPGWRERPGDRWIRVPDIAAAVDAVEGLGSRVFLTIGRQEAGAFARLDALWFLIRAIDPPSAPLPPHHELLLARGPFAVEDEVRLLTEHRIEVLVTKDSGGELTVAKLLAARTCGIPVLMIDRPALPEGAMVAESVAAAEDWLRALP
;
A
#
# COMPACT_ATOMS: atom_id res chain seq x y z
N MET A 1 18.88 -4.97 -12.36
CA MET A 1 17.49 -5.27 -11.90
C MET A 1 16.72 -3.99 -11.56
N LEU A 2 15.38 -4.06 -11.63
CA LEU A 2 14.47 -2.99 -11.22
C LEU A 2 13.69 -3.40 -9.96
N ILE A 3 13.69 -2.54 -8.92
CA ILE A 3 12.78 -2.65 -7.78
C ILE A 3 11.68 -1.60 -7.91
N LEU A 4 10.45 -2.03 -8.15
CA LEU A 4 9.27 -1.17 -8.03
C LEU A 4 8.94 -1.01 -6.55
N GLY A 5 9.04 0.21 -6.03
CA GLY A 5 9.14 0.46 -4.60
C GLY A 5 8.02 1.31 -3.99
N GLY A 6 8.29 1.85 -2.80
CA GLY A 6 7.36 2.63 -1.99
C GLY A 6 6.96 1.95 -0.67
N THR A 7 7.55 0.80 -0.36
CA THR A 7 7.34 0.05 0.89
C THR A 7 8.62 0.00 1.73
N ARG A 8 8.53 -0.59 2.93
CA ARG A 8 9.74 -0.89 3.73
C ARG A 8 10.52 -2.04 3.10
N GLU A 9 9.81 -3.06 2.63
CA GLU A 9 10.37 -4.26 2.01
C GLU A 9 11.22 -3.89 0.79
N ALA A 10 10.73 -3.00 -0.07
CA ALA A 10 11.50 -2.48 -1.21
C ALA A 10 12.81 -1.79 -0.78
N ARG A 11 12.77 -0.99 0.28
CA ARG A 11 13.94 -0.27 0.79
C ARG A 11 14.97 -1.22 1.41
N VAL A 12 14.51 -2.20 2.18
CA VAL A 12 15.38 -3.22 2.78
C VAL A 12 16.00 -4.11 1.68
N LEU A 13 15.25 -4.46 0.64
CA LEU A 13 15.80 -5.18 -0.52
C LEU A 13 16.86 -4.36 -1.25
N ALA A 14 16.59 -3.08 -1.54
CA ALA A 14 17.58 -2.21 -2.15
C ALA A 14 18.86 -2.12 -1.29
N GLU A 15 18.73 -2.00 0.03
CA GLU A 15 19.86 -1.96 0.97
C GLU A 15 20.70 -3.23 0.95
N LYS A 16 20.05 -4.40 0.96
CA LYS A 16 20.74 -5.69 0.99
C LYS A 16 21.37 -6.08 -0.34
N LEU A 17 20.74 -5.74 -1.46
CA LEU A 17 21.13 -6.19 -2.79
C LEU A 17 22.12 -5.25 -3.47
N SER A 18 22.06 -3.95 -3.16
CA SER A 18 22.98 -2.97 -3.75
C SER A 18 24.40 -3.12 -3.22
N GLY A 19 25.40 -2.74 -4.03
CA GLY A 19 26.80 -2.68 -3.62
C GLY A 19 27.34 -4.05 -3.24
N ALA A 20 27.59 -4.28 -1.95
CA ALA A 20 28.15 -5.54 -1.44
C ALA A 20 27.22 -6.76 -1.67
N GLY A 21 25.93 -6.54 -1.96
CA GLY A 21 24.98 -7.58 -2.35
C GLY A 21 25.19 -8.12 -3.77
N GLY A 22 26.03 -7.48 -4.59
CA GLY A 22 26.44 -7.99 -5.90
C GLY A 22 25.46 -7.70 -7.05
N PHE A 23 24.37 -6.96 -6.81
CA PHE A 23 23.41 -6.61 -7.85
C PHE A 23 23.47 -5.13 -8.24
N GLU A 24 23.33 -4.87 -9.54
CA GLU A 24 23.02 -3.54 -10.04
C GLU A 24 21.51 -3.28 -9.86
N VAL A 25 21.18 -2.44 -8.89
CA VAL A 25 19.79 -2.18 -8.48
C VAL A 25 19.41 -0.75 -8.85
N VAL A 26 18.30 -0.60 -9.56
CA VAL A 26 17.60 0.69 -9.70
C VAL A 26 16.26 0.61 -9.00
N SER A 27 16.00 1.53 -8.07
CA SER A 27 14.70 1.65 -7.42
C SER A 27 13.79 2.62 -8.16
N SER A 28 12.50 2.32 -8.20
CA SER A 28 11.48 3.14 -8.86
C SER A 28 10.37 3.53 -7.90
N LEU A 29 10.16 4.84 -7.74
CA LEU A 29 9.11 5.40 -6.90
C LEU A 29 8.07 6.14 -7.75
N ALA A 30 6.80 6.03 -7.36
CA ALA A 30 5.69 6.66 -8.08
C ALA A 30 5.61 8.19 -7.91
N GLY A 31 6.40 8.81 -7.02
CA GLY A 31 6.34 10.25 -6.75
C GLY A 31 5.04 10.71 -6.05
N ARG A 32 4.39 9.81 -5.30
CA ARG A 32 3.08 10.07 -4.66
C ARG A 32 3.17 10.78 -3.30
N VAL A 33 4.38 10.85 -2.75
CA VAL A 33 4.72 11.55 -1.51
C VAL A 33 5.68 12.67 -1.86
N ARG A 34 5.47 13.89 -1.34
CA ARG A 34 6.31 15.06 -1.65
C ARG A 34 7.77 14.84 -1.25
N GLU A 35 7.99 14.30 -0.07
CA GLU A 35 9.31 13.98 0.48
C GLU A 35 9.39 12.50 0.86
N PRO A 36 9.64 11.61 -0.11
CA PRO A 36 9.76 10.18 0.16
C PRO A 36 11.12 9.87 0.82
N VAL A 37 11.13 8.87 1.70
CA VAL A 37 12.40 8.30 2.18
C VAL A 37 12.98 7.48 1.03
N LEU A 38 14.13 7.92 0.51
CA LEU A 38 14.78 7.28 -0.64
C LEU A 38 15.46 5.96 -0.22
N PRO A 39 15.39 4.91 -1.05
CA PRO A 39 16.25 3.74 -0.90
C PRO A 39 17.71 4.10 -1.23
N VAL A 40 18.64 3.23 -0.85
CA VAL A 40 20.04 3.36 -1.26
C VAL A 40 20.19 3.08 -2.77
N GLY A 41 21.24 3.65 -3.37
CA GLY A 41 21.58 3.42 -4.77
C GLY A 41 20.79 4.30 -5.76
N PRO A 42 20.87 3.99 -7.07
CA PRO A 42 20.13 4.71 -8.11
C PRO A 42 18.61 4.67 -7.91
N VAL A 43 17.96 5.83 -8.04
CA VAL A 43 16.51 5.97 -7.91
C VAL A 43 15.92 6.75 -9.07
N ARG A 44 14.86 6.23 -9.69
CA ARG A 44 13.96 6.99 -10.58
C ARG A 44 12.66 7.33 -9.87
N ILE A 45 12.11 8.51 -10.19
CA ILE A 45 10.83 8.98 -9.66
C ILE A 45 9.92 9.37 -10.83
N GLY A 46 8.69 8.86 -10.81
CA GLY A 46 7.67 9.17 -11.81
C GLY A 46 7.05 7.93 -12.44
N GLY A 47 5.98 8.11 -13.21
CA GLY A 47 5.33 7.01 -13.95
C GLY A 47 6.20 6.50 -15.11
N PHE A 48 5.88 5.31 -15.62
CA PHE A 48 6.53 4.75 -16.81
C PHE A 48 5.79 5.06 -18.11
N GLY A 49 4.55 5.59 -18.06
CA GLY A 49 3.71 5.78 -19.25
C GLY A 49 2.93 4.52 -19.65
N GLY A 50 2.48 3.73 -18.68
CA GLY A 50 1.70 2.50 -18.93
C GLY A 50 2.59 1.27 -19.15
N VAL A 51 2.01 0.23 -19.75
CA VAL A 51 2.70 -1.05 -20.03
C VAL A 51 3.81 -0.84 -21.05
N ASP A 52 3.52 -0.17 -22.17
CA ASP A 52 4.51 0.06 -23.24
C ASP A 52 5.71 0.87 -22.77
N GLY A 53 5.46 1.94 -22.01
CA GLY A 53 6.56 2.74 -21.49
C GLY A 53 7.39 2.02 -20.43
N LEU A 54 6.79 1.12 -19.63
CA LEU A 54 7.54 0.25 -18.73
C LEU A 54 8.38 -0.76 -19.53
N ARG A 55 7.81 -1.41 -20.53
CA ARG A 55 8.51 -2.36 -21.41
C ARG A 55 9.71 -1.70 -22.09
N ASN A 56 9.52 -0.54 -22.71
CA ASN A 56 10.62 0.18 -23.37
C ASN A 56 11.72 0.52 -22.36
N TRP A 57 11.34 1.03 -21.18
CA TRP A 57 12.32 1.35 -20.15
C TRP A 57 13.10 0.11 -19.67
N LEU A 58 12.44 -1.04 -19.48
CA LEU A 58 13.10 -2.29 -19.10
C LEU A 58 14.12 -2.73 -20.16
N GLY A 59 13.76 -2.66 -21.45
CA GLY A 59 14.65 -3.00 -22.56
C GLY A 59 15.82 -2.03 -22.72
N ASP A 60 15.54 -0.72 -22.72
CA ASP A 60 16.55 0.34 -22.89
C ASP A 60 17.58 0.37 -21.76
N ASN A 61 17.23 -0.16 -20.58
CA ASN A 61 18.10 -0.22 -19.40
C ASN A 61 18.61 -1.64 -19.12
N ALA A 62 18.45 -2.58 -20.06
CA ALA A 62 18.91 -3.96 -19.96
C ALA A 62 18.56 -4.62 -18.61
N ILE A 63 17.30 -4.51 -18.19
CA ILE A 63 16.85 -5.06 -16.91
C ILE A 63 16.64 -6.57 -17.02
N ASP A 64 17.36 -7.35 -16.20
CA ASP A 64 17.25 -8.82 -16.19
C ASP A 64 16.12 -9.34 -15.29
N VAL A 65 15.72 -8.57 -14.28
CA VAL A 65 14.76 -9.01 -13.24
C VAL A 65 13.95 -7.82 -12.75
N VAL A 66 12.65 -8.03 -12.55
CA VAL A 66 11.75 -7.07 -11.91
C VAL A 66 11.29 -7.59 -10.54
N ILE A 67 11.55 -6.81 -9.51
CA ILE A 67 11.01 -7.03 -8.16
C ILE A 67 9.88 -6.03 -7.92
N ASP A 68 8.64 -6.51 -7.91
CA ASP A 68 7.49 -5.71 -7.49
C ASP A 68 7.33 -5.77 -5.97
N ALA A 69 7.97 -4.81 -5.30
CA ALA A 69 7.84 -4.58 -3.87
C ALA A 69 6.99 -3.34 -3.58
N THR A 70 6.01 -3.03 -4.44
CA THR A 70 5.10 -1.90 -4.25
C THR A 70 4.08 -2.17 -3.13
N HIS A 71 3.32 -1.15 -2.74
CA HIS A 71 2.28 -1.32 -1.73
C HIS A 71 1.23 -2.35 -2.21
N PRO A 72 0.66 -3.23 -1.36
CA PRO A 72 -0.29 -4.27 -1.79
C PRO A 72 -1.56 -3.80 -2.53
N PHE A 73 -1.81 -2.48 -2.55
CA PHE A 73 -2.92 -1.82 -3.25
C PHE A 73 -2.48 -1.11 -4.54
N ALA A 74 -1.21 -1.22 -4.93
CA ALA A 74 -0.68 -0.65 -6.15
C ALA A 74 -0.94 -1.57 -7.37
N GLY A 75 -2.14 -2.17 -7.45
CA GLY A 75 -2.46 -3.23 -8.42
C GLY A 75 -2.22 -2.83 -9.89
N VAL A 76 -2.41 -1.56 -10.24
CA VAL A 76 -2.15 -1.06 -11.61
C VAL A 76 -0.68 -1.25 -12.02
N ILE A 77 0.28 -0.86 -11.18
CA ILE A 77 1.70 -1.01 -11.52
C ILE A 77 2.13 -2.48 -11.43
N SER A 78 1.55 -3.27 -10.53
CA SER A 78 1.76 -4.72 -10.49
C SER A 78 1.31 -5.41 -11.78
N ALA A 79 0.13 -5.04 -12.30
CA ALA A 79 -0.37 -5.52 -13.58
C ALA A 79 0.49 -5.06 -14.76
N HIS A 80 0.93 -3.79 -14.76
CA HIS A 80 1.84 -3.29 -15.77
C HIS A 80 3.18 -4.02 -15.77
N ALA A 81 3.73 -4.30 -14.59
CA ALA A 81 4.99 -5.02 -14.42
C ALA A 81 4.90 -6.43 -15.02
N ALA A 82 3.84 -7.18 -14.69
CA ALA A 82 3.63 -8.51 -15.24
C ALA A 82 3.49 -8.48 -16.77
N ALA A 83 2.68 -7.56 -17.31
CA ALA A 83 2.48 -7.46 -18.76
C ALA A 83 3.76 -7.04 -19.51
N ALA A 84 4.49 -6.06 -18.99
CA ALA A 84 5.72 -5.57 -19.62
C ALA A 84 6.85 -6.59 -19.56
N ALA A 85 7.00 -7.29 -18.43
CA ALA A 85 8.01 -8.32 -18.25
C ALA A 85 7.72 -9.56 -19.08
N ALA A 86 6.46 -10.01 -19.17
CA ALA A 86 6.07 -11.13 -20.03
C ALA A 86 6.39 -10.86 -21.51
N ALA A 87 6.25 -9.61 -21.97
CA ALA A 87 6.60 -9.23 -23.34
C ALA A 87 8.12 -9.25 -23.62
N LEU A 88 8.96 -9.30 -22.59
CA LEU A 88 10.42 -9.34 -22.67
C LEU A 88 11.01 -10.66 -22.14
N ASP A 89 10.15 -11.62 -21.78
CA ASP A 89 10.52 -12.88 -21.11
C ASP A 89 11.35 -12.65 -19.83
N LEU A 90 11.02 -11.60 -19.08
CA LEU A 90 11.70 -11.25 -17.83
C LEU A 90 11.00 -11.87 -16.61
N PRO A 91 11.75 -12.43 -15.65
CA PRO A 91 11.19 -12.89 -14.40
C PRO A 91 10.68 -11.72 -13.54
N VAL A 92 9.48 -11.89 -12.98
CA VAL A 92 8.87 -10.96 -12.02
C VAL A 92 8.61 -11.67 -10.71
N LEU A 93 9.08 -11.08 -9.61
CA LEU A 93 8.73 -11.50 -8.26
C LEU A 93 7.93 -10.41 -7.56
N HIS A 94 6.74 -10.76 -7.06
CA HIS A 94 5.94 -9.87 -6.21
C HIS A 94 6.31 -10.09 -4.74
N VAL A 95 6.88 -9.09 -4.10
CA VAL A 95 7.22 -9.13 -2.67
C VAL A 95 6.04 -8.57 -1.89
N ARG A 96 5.21 -9.49 -1.37
CA ARG A 96 3.93 -9.16 -0.74
C ARG A 96 3.77 -9.87 0.59
N ARG A 97 3.96 -9.13 1.67
CA ARG A 97 3.69 -9.62 3.03
C ARG A 97 2.25 -10.13 3.21
N PRO A 98 1.98 -11.06 4.14
CA PRO A 98 0.65 -11.62 4.36
C PRO A 98 -0.44 -10.60 4.72
N GLY A 99 -1.69 -10.99 4.44
CA GLY A 99 -2.93 -10.40 4.98
C GLY A 99 -2.90 -10.24 6.49
N TRP A 100 -3.51 -9.19 7.03
CA TRP A 100 -3.90 -9.28 8.44
C TRP A 100 -5.00 -10.33 8.59
N ARG A 101 -4.94 -11.07 9.71
CA ARG A 101 -5.93 -12.06 10.09
C ARG A 101 -6.72 -11.56 11.28
N GLU A 102 -8.03 -11.72 11.21
CA GLU A 102 -8.94 -11.38 12.28
C GLU A 102 -8.63 -12.22 13.54
N ARG A 103 -8.70 -11.60 14.71
CA ARG A 103 -8.48 -12.22 16.02
C ARG A 103 -9.71 -12.04 16.90
N PRO A 104 -9.84 -12.81 18.00
CA PRO A 104 -10.93 -12.60 18.95
C PRO A 104 -11.05 -11.13 19.40
N GLY A 105 -12.27 -10.60 19.35
CA GLY A 105 -12.59 -9.21 19.65
C GLY A 105 -12.50 -8.24 18.47
N ASP A 106 -11.91 -8.65 17.34
CA ASP A 106 -12.04 -7.89 16.10
C ASP A 106 -13.48 -7.97 15.56
N ARG A 107 -13.91 -6.91 14.89
CA ARG A 107 -15.23 -6.78 14.26
C ARG A 107 -15.05 -6.35 12.81
N TRP A 108 -14.48 -7.21 11.97
CA TRP A 108 -14.14 -6.83 10.60
C TRP A 108 -15.31 -7.10 9.65
N ILE A 109 -15.54 -6.14 8.75
CA ILE A 109 -16.46 -6.25 7.63
C ILE A 109 -15.61 -6.11 6.38
N ARG A 110 -15.47 -7.18 5.61
CA ARG A 110 -14.63 -7.17 4.40
C ARG A 110 -15.42 -6.71 3.19
N VAL A 111 -14.81 -5.85 2.39
CA VAL A 111 -15.36 -5.34 1.13
C VAL A 111 -14.33 -5.45 0.02
N PRO A 112 -14.74 -5.75 -1.23
CA PRO A 112 -13.81 -6.04 -2.31
C PRO A 112 -12.97 -4.83 -2.74
N ASP A 113 -13.50 -3.61 -2.60
CA ASP A 113 -12.89 -2.39 -3.10
C ASP A 113 -13.41 -1.13 -2.40
N ILE A 114 -12.92 0.03 -2.86
CA ILE A 114 -13.30 1.35 -2.33
C ILE A 114 -14.76 1.71 -2.63
N ALA A 115 -15.30 1.30 -3.78
CA ALA A 115 -16.69 1.62 -4.12
C ALA A 115 -17.63 0.90 -3.15
N ALA A 116 -17.39 -0.39 -2.91
CA ALA A 116 -18.12 -1.16 -1.91
C ALA A 116 -17.92 -0.60 -0.48
N ALA A 117 -16.75 -0.04 -0.17
CA ALA A 117 -16.54 0.63 1.11
C ALA A 117 -17.39 1.90 1.27
N VAL A 118 -17.53 2.71 0.21
CA VAL A 118 -18.39 3.90 0.20
C VAL A 118 -19.85 3.51 0.37
N ASP A 119 -20.30 2.43 -0.27
CA ASP A 119 -21.69 1.99 -0.17
C ASP A 119 -22.02 1.36 1.20
N ALA A 120 -21.06 0.70 1.84
CA ALA A 120 -21.27 0.03 3.12
C ALA A 120 -21.18 0.96 4.34
N VAL A 121 -20.43 2.06 4.27
CA VAL A 121 -20.04 2.83 5.47
C VAL A 121 -21.20 3.53 6.17
N GLU A 122 -22.23 3.97 5.43
CA GLU A 122 -23.39 4.69 5.99
C GLU A 122 -24.17 3.83 7.00
N GLY A 123 -24.20 2.52 6.82
CA GLY A 123 -24.90 1.58 7.71
C GLY A 123 -24.14 1.26 9.00
N LEU A 124 -22.92 1.77 9.18
CA LEU A 124 -22.01 1.33 10.25
C LEU A 124 -21.81 2.38 11.34
N GLY A 125 -22.01 3.67 11.03
CA GLY A 125 -21.89 4.77 11.98
C GLY A 125 -21.76 6.13 11.30
N SER A 126 -21.91 7.19 12.10
CA SER A 126 -21.92 8.58 11.65
C SER A 126 -20.55 9.25 11.70
N ARG A 127 -19.56 8.63 12.37
CA ARG A 127 -18.20 9.17 12.54
C ARG A 127 -17.15 8.17 12.08
N VAL A 128 -16.55 8.45 10.93
CA VAL A 128 -15.74 7.51 10.17
C VAL A 128 -14.27 7.93 10.20
N PHE A 129 -13.37 6.99 10.49
CA PHE A 129 -11.93 7.22 10.34
C PHE A 129 -11.39 6.59 9.05
N LEU A 130 -11.01 7.42 8.07
CA LEU A 130 -10.40 6.98 6.83
C LEU A 130 -8.88 6.89 6.97
N THR A 131 -8.35 5.67 6.84
CA THR A 131 -6.90 5.38 6.86
C THR A 131 -6.38 4.82 5.53
N ILE A 132 -7.07 5.15 4.44
CA ILE A 132 -6.85 4.64 3.08
C ILE A 132 -5.86 5.48 2.25
N GLY A 133 -5.37 6.59 2.84
CA GLY A 133 -4.44 7.52 2.22
C GLY A 133 -5.11 8.54 1.30
N ARG A 134 -4.30 9.48 0.78
CA ARG A 134 -4.80 10.68 0.10
C ARG A 134 -5.50 10.45 -1.24
N GLN A 135 -5.16 9.35 -1.93
CA GLN A 135 -5.58 9.14 -3.32
C GLN A 135 -7.05 8.75 -3.43
N GLU A 136 -7.60 8.10 -2.41
CA GLU A 136 -8.94 7.51 -2.44
C GLU A 136 -9.90 8.17 -1.45
N ALA A 137 -9.42 9.09 -0.61
CA ALA A 137 -10.27 9.85 0.31
C ALA A 137 -11.42 10.57 -0.41
N GLY A 138 -11.18 11.05 -1.65
CA GLY A 138 -12.21 11.72 -2.44
C GLY A 138 -13.34 10.82 -2.94
N ALA A 139 -13.20 9.49 -2.88
CA ALA A 139 -14.31 8.59 -3.22
C ALA A 139 -15.51 8.74 -2.26
N PHE A 140 -15.25 9.24 -1.04
CA PHE A 140 -16.25 9.48 0.00
C PHE A 140 -16.89 10.87 -0.12
N ALA A 141 -16.47 11.72 -1.08
CA ALA A 141 -16.88 13.12 -1.15
C ALA A 141 -18.38 13.36 -1.31
N ARG A 142 -19.10 12.35 -1.85
CA ARG A 142 -20.56 12.41 -2.04
C ARG A 142 -21.37 12.15 -0.76
N LEU A 143 -20.73 11.71 0.32
CA LEU A 143 -21.39 11.37 1.58
C LEU A 143 -21.48 12.60 2.47
N ASP A 144 -22.64 13.23 2.49
CA ASP A 144 -22.91 14.50 3.17
C ASP A 144 -23.45 14.36 4.59
N ALA A 145 -24.05 13.21 4.93
CA ALA A 145 -24.58 12.94 6.27
C ALA A 145 -23.53 12.52 7.30
N LEU A 146 -22.34 12.08 6.87
CA LEU A 146 -21.31 11.50 7.74
C LEU A 146 -20.20 12.51 8.06
N TRP A 147 -19.60 12.38 9.24
CA TRP A 147 -18.39 13.10 9.63
C TRP A 147 -17.14 12.22 9.48
N PHE A 148 -16.08 12.75 8.89
CA PHE A 148 -14.86 11.99 8.59
C PHE A 148 -13.62 12.55 9.28
N LEU A 149 -12.88 11.69 9.98
CA LEU A 149 -11.46 11.92 10.22
C LEU A 149 -10.68 11.30 9.06
N ILE A 150 -9.83 12.06 8.39
CA ILE A 150 -9.08 11.60 7.22
C ILE A 150 -7.60 11.68 7.54
N ARG A 151 -6.91 10.53 7.57
CA ARG A 151 -5.46 10.50 7.76
C ARG A 151 -4.72 10.30 6.45
N ALA A 152 -3.79 11.21 6.15
CA ALA A 152 -2.94 11.15 4.99
C ALA A 152 -1.52 11.67 5.29
N ILE A 153 -0.53 11.31 4.48
CA ILE A 153 0.82 11.90 4.59
C ILE A 153 0.83 13.31 4.00
N ASP A 154 0.39 13.41 2.74
CA ASP A 154 0.21 14.67 2.03
C ASP A 154 -1.28 14.94 1.83
N PRO A 155 -1.72 16.21 1.74
CA PRO A 155 -3.13 16.56 1.52
C PRO A 155 -3.71 15.87 0.27
N PRO A 156 -4.95 15.36 0.33
CA PRO A 156 -5.69 14.95 -0.87
C PRO A 156 -5.84 16.12 -1.85
N SER A 157 -5.83 15.81 -3.16
CA SER A 157 -6.09 16.80 -4.22
C SER A 157 -7.50 16.72 -4.78
N ALA A 158 -8.19 15.60 -4.56
CA ALA A 158 -9.60 15.44 -4.93
C ALA A 158 -10.51 16.13 -3.90
N PRO A 159 -11.75 16.51 -4.28
CA PRO A 159 -12.76 16.96 -3.32
C PRO A 159 -12.91 15.98 -2.16
N LEU A 160 -13.15 16.49 -0.96
CA LEU A 160 -13.33 15.70 0.26
C LEU A 160 -14.79 15.79 0.74
N PRO A 161 -15.24 14.88 1.62
CA PRO A 161 -16.56 14.97 2.24
C PRO A 161 -16.77 16.35 2.88
N PRO A 162 -18.00 16.92 2.88
CA PRO A 162 -18.23 18.26 3.40
C PRO A 162 -17.93 18.39 4.90
N HIS A 163 -18.12 17.33 5.66
CA HIS A 163 -17.83 17.28 7.10
C HIS A 163 -16.61 16.41 7.37
N HIS A 164 -15.43 17.03 7.37
CA HIS A 164 -14.19 16.30 7.64
C HIS A 164 -13.19 17.09 8.46
N GLU A 165 -12.27 16.35 9.05
CA GLU A 165 -11.01 16.84 9.61
C GLU A 165 -9.85 16.08 8.95
N LEU A 166 -8.81 16.82 8.57
CA LEU A 166 -7.63 16.25 7.91
C LEU A 166 -6.47 16.14 8.91
N LEU A 167 -6.06 14.92 9.20
CA LEU A 167 -4.88 14.60 10.01
C LEU A 167 -3.70 14.27 9.08
N LEU A 168 -2.79 15.24 8.91
CA LEU A 168 -1.54 15.03 8.18
C LEU A 168 -0.51 14.38 9.08
N ALA A 169 -0.27 13.09 8.88
CA ALA A 169 0.64 12.32 9.72
C ALA A 169 1.30 11.18 8.94
N ARG A 170 2.54 10.89 9.32
CA ARG A 170 3.34 9.77 8.80
C ARG A 170 3.66 8.83 9.95
N GLY A 171 3.35 7.55 9.79
CA GLY A 171 3.63 6.52 10.81
C GLY A 171 5.12 6.13 10.88
N PRO A 172 5.45 5.12 11.72
CA PRO A 172 4.53 4.25 12.45
C PRO A 172 3.77 4.97 13.58
N PHE A 173 2.62 4.42 13.98
CA PHE A 173 1.76 4.96 15.03
C PHE A 173 1.74 4.01 16.24
N ALA A 174 1.76 4.56 17.46
CA ALA A 174 1.60 3.78 18.68
C ALA A 174 0.13 3.40 18.91
N VAL A 175 -0.12 2.27 19.58
CA VAL A 175 -1.50 1.78 19.82
C VAL A 175 -2.24 2.73 20.74
N GLU A 176 -1.58 3.25 21.77
CA GLU A 176 -2.14 4.15 22.77
C GLU A 176 -2.57 5.47 22.13
N ASP A 177 -1.77 6.00 21.21
CA ASP A 177 -2.11 7.21 20.44
C ASP A 177 -3.31 6.96 19.52
N GLU A 178 -3.39 5.79 18.89
CA GLU A 178 -4.55 5.42 18.08
C GLU A 178 -5.82 5.28 18.93
N VAL A 179 -5.75 4.67 20.12
CA VAL A 179 -6.89 4.58 21.06
C VAL A 179 -7.37 5.97 21.48
N ARG A 180 -6.43 6.86 21.81
CA ARG A 180 -6.75 8.24 22.15
C ARG A 180 -7.42 8.95 20.98
N LEU A 181 -6.87 8.82 19.78
CA LEU A 181 -7.43 9.42 18.56
C LEU A 181 -8.86 8.92 18.27
N LEU A 182 -9.10 7.60 18.36
CA LEU A 182 -10.44 7.04 18.16
C LEU A 182 -11.44 7.59 19.20
N THR A 183 -11.01 7.72 20.45
CA THR A 183 -11.86 8.17 21.56
C THR A 183 -12.17 9.67 21.47
N GLU A 184 -11.16 10.51 21.27
CA GLU A 184 -11.28 11.98 21.20
C GLU A 184 -12.18 12.39 20.03
N HIS A 185 -12.02 11.78 18.87
CA HIS A 185 -12.86 12.07 17.71
C HIS A 185 -14.18 11.29 17.71
N ARG A 186 -14.46 10.48 18.74
CA ARG A 186 -15.67 9.63 18.87
C ARG A 186 -15.90 8.80 17.60
N ILE A 187 -14.85 8.15 17.12
CA ILE A 187 -14.92 7.33 15.90
C ILE A 187 -15.80 6.10 16.17
N GLU A 188 -16.71 5.83 15.24
CA GLU A 188 -17.63 4.70 15.29
C GLU A 188 -17.24 3.61 14.29
N VAL A 189 -16.51 3.96 13.22
CA VAL A 189 -16.09 3.02 12.17
C VAL A 189 -14.68 3.36 11.69
N LEU A 190 -13.80 2.35 11.63
CA LEU A 190 -12.51 2.47 10.96
C LEU A 190 -12.61 1.93 9.53
N VAL A 191 -12.27 2.73 8.52
CA VAL A 191 -12.12 2.26 7.14
C VAL A 191 -10.63 2.13 6.83
N THR A 192 -10.22 0.95 6.39
CA THR A 192 -8.82 0.71 6.07
C THR A 192 -8.60 -0.32 4.98
N LYS A 193 -7.42 -0.26 4.39
CA LYS A 193 -6.90 -1.23 3.43
C LYS A 193 -6.23 -2.37 4.18
N ASP A 194 -6.41 -3.61 3.76
CA ASP A 194 -5.60 -4.74 4.24
C ASP A 194 -4.16 -4.61 3.72
N SER A 195 -3.41 -3.63 4.23
CA SER A 195 -2.02 -3.40 3.86
C SER A 195 -1.09 -4.48 4.42
N GLY A 196 -1.53 -5.23 5.44
CA GLY A 196 -0.69 -6.16 6.19
C GLY A 196 0.48 -5.48 6.91
N GLY A 197 1.32 -6.29 7.54
CA GLY A 197 2.55 -5.84 8.20
C GLY A 197 2.32 -5.17 9.54
N GLU A 198 3.39 -5.09 10.32
CA GLU A 198 3.32 -4.66 11.72
C GLU A 198 3.22 -3.14 11.87
N LEU A 199 3.88 -2.38 10.98
CA LEU A 199 4.00 -0.92 11.11
C LEU A 199 2.67 -0.14 11.04
N THR A 200 1.62 -0.76 10.50
CA THR A 200 0.31 -0.10 10.35
C THR A 200 -0.82 -0.85 11.04
N VAL A 201 -0.49 -1.84 11.89
CA VAL A 201 -1.46 -2.65 12.65
C VAL A 201 -2.08 -1.89 13.82
N ALA A 202 -1.43 -0.83 14.32
CA ALA A 202 -1.82 -0.13 15.54
C ALA A 202 -3.29 0.32 15.54
N LYS A 203 -3.78 0.86 14.42
CA LYS A 203 -5.19 1.24 14.23
C LYS A 203 -6.18 0.09 14.43
N LEU A 204 -5.80 -1.14 14.08
CA LEU A 204 -6.65 -2.32 14.21
C LEU A 204 -6.68 -2.78 15.67
N LEU A 205 -5.54 -2.73 16.34
CA LEU A 205 -5.47 -3.00 17.77
C LEU A 205 -6.28 -1.97 18.56
N ALA A 206 -6.20 -0.69 18.18
CA ALA A 206 -7.00 0.36 18.78
C ALA A 206 -8.50 0.18 18.50
N ALA A 207 -8.89 -0.16 17.26
CA ALA A 207 -10.28 -0.46 16.92
C ALA A 207 -10.85 -1.62 17.77
N ARG A 208 -10.05 -2.69 17.97
CA ARG A 208 -10.39 -3.79 18.88
C ARG A 208 -10.58 -3.30 20.31
N THR A 209 -9.64 -2.52 20.84
CA THR A 209 -9.71 -1.97 22.21
C THR A 209 -10.95 -1.09 22.40
N CYS A 210 -11.30 -0.28 21.41
CA CYS A 210 -12.50 0.57 21.42
C CYS A 210 -13.80 -0.17 21.07
N GLY A 211 -13.72 -1.43 20.64
CA GLY A 211 -14.88 -2.24 20.24
C GLY A 211 -15.58 -1.77 18.97
N ILE A 212 -14.92 -0.98 18.12
CA ILE A 212 -15.53 -0.41 16.90
C ILE A 212 -15.35 -1.33 15.69
N PRO A 213 -16.33 -1.38 14.76
CA PRO A 213 -16.19 -2.10 13.50
C PRO A 213 -15.05 -1.56 12.64
N VAL A 214 -14.41 -2.47 11.90
CA VAL A 214 -13.42 -2.15 10.87
C VAL A 214 -13.97 -2.55 9.51
N LEU A 215 -14.22 -1.58 8.65
CA LEU A 215 -14.47 -1.82 7.23
C LEU A 215 -13.13 -2.04 6.52
N MET A 216 -12.83 -3.31 6.28
CA MET A 216 -11.56 -3.78 5.73
C MET A 216 -11.70 -3.95 4.22
N ILE A 217 -10.99 -3.13 3.46
CA ILE A 217 -10.94 -3.23 2.00
C ILE A 217 -9.95 -4.35 1.65
N ASP A 218 -10.40 -5.26 0.80
CA ASP A 218 -9.61 -6.35 0.27
C ASP A 218 -8.55 -5.86 -0.71
N ARG A 219 -7.49 -6.65 -0.78
CA ARG A 219 -6.38 -6.31 -1.66
C ARG A 219 -6.76 -6.68 -3.09
N PRO A 220 -6.33 -5.89 -4.09
CA PRO A 220 -6.46 -6.32 -5.48
C PRO A 220 -5.76 -7.67 -5.69
N ALA A 221 -6.35 -8.50 -6.56
CA ALA A 221 -5.74 -9.75 -7.00
C ALA A 221 -4.39 -9.46 -7.66
N LEU A 222 -3.44 -10.39 -7.48
CA LEU A 222 -2.22 -10.38 -8.27
C LEU A 222 -2.52 -10.90 -9.68
N PRO A 223 -1.66 -10.60 -10.67
CA PRO A 223 -1.72 -11.24 -11.97
C PRO A 223 -1.75 -12.76 -11.86
N GLU A 224 -2.45 -13.42 -12.79
CA GLU A 224 -2.49 -14.88 -12.83
C GLU A 224 -1.07 -15.46 -13.01
N GLY A 225 -0.75 -16.51 -12.26
CA GLY A 225 0.59 -17.13 -12.27
C GLY A 225 1.69 -16.31 -11.58
N ALA A 226 1.36 -15.20 -10.92
CA ALA A 226 2.34 -14.37 -10.23
C ALA A 226 3.15 -15.17 -9.18
N MET A 227 4.47 -15.08 -9.28
CA MET A 227 5.40 -15.57 -8.26
C MET A 227 5.41 -14.61 -7.07
N VAL A 228 5.24 -15.13 -5.86
CA VAL A 228 5.10 -14.32 -4.64
C VAL A 228 6.14 -14.71 -3.59
N ALA A 229 6.84 -13.72 -3.07
CA ALA A 229 7.62 -13.84 -1.85
C ALA A 229 6.94 -13.08 -0.71
N GLU A 230 6.66 -13.76 0.40
CA GLU A 230 5.99 -13.14 1.55
C GLU A 230 6.93 -12.32 2.45
N SER A 231 8.23 -12.36 2.19
CA SER A 231 9.26 -11.65 2.96
C SER A 231 10.45 -11.24 2.11
N VAL A 232 11.26 -10.33 2.64
CA VAL A 232 12.55 -9.93 2.05
C VAL A 232 13.48 -11.14 1.92
N ALA A 233 13.55 -12.01 2.93
CA ALA A 233 14.41 -13.19 2.90
C ALA A 233 14.01 -14.16 1.79
N ALA A 234 12.71 -14.43 1.64
CA ALA A 234 12.21 -15.29 0.55
C ALA A 234 12.51 -14.70 -0.85
N ALA A 235 12.53 -13.37 -0.98
CA ALA A 235 12.92 -12.73 -2.23
C ALA A 235 14.42 -12.85 -2.51
N GLU A 236 15.27 -12.77 -1.48
CA GLU A 236 16.71 -13.02 -1.59
C GLU A 236 16.99 -14.47 -2.00
N ASP A 237 16.29 -15.44 -1.41
CA ASP A 237 16.43 -16.86 -1.75
C ASP A 237 16.02 -17.13 -3.19
N TRP A 238 14.91 -16.53 -3.65
CA TRP A 238 14.47 -16.62 -5.04
C TRP A 238 15.49 -16.02 -6.01
N LEU A 239 16.04 -14.84 -5.70
CA LEU A 239 17.07 -14.20 -6.53
C LEU A 239 18.34 -15.05 -6.65
N ARG A 240 18.76 -15.72 -5.58
CA ARG A 240 19.94 -16.62 -5.59
C ARG A 240 19.71 -17.91 -6.36
N ALA A 241 18.46 -18.28 -6.58
CA ALA A 241 18.07 -19.46 -7.34
C ALA A 241 17.89 -19.17 -8.84
N LEU A 242 17.98 -17.91 -9.27
CA LEU A 242 18.00 -17.57 -10.69
C LEU A 242 19.32 -18.05 -11.32
N PRO A 243 19.26 -18.55 -12.57
CA PRO A 243 20.42 -19.10 -13.27
C PRO A 243 21.47 -18.04 -13.65
#